data_AF-A0A6F9D0K2-F1
#
_entry.id   AF-A0A6F9D0K2-F1
#
_cell.length_a   1.000
_cell.length_b   1.000
_cell.length_c   1.000
_cell.angle_alpha   90.00
_cell.angle_beta   90.00
_cell.angle_gamma   90.00
#
_symmetry.space_group_name_H-M   'P 1'
#
loop_
_entity.id
_entity.type
_entity.pdbx_description
1 polymer ?
#
loop_
_entity_poly.entity_id
_entity_poly.type
_entity_poly.pdbx_seq_one_letter_code
_entity_poly.pdbx_strand_id
1 'polypeptide(L)'
;DRWFWRLRNNKVQEGYPMQIEQFWKGLPPRIDAAYERSDGKFVFFKGDKYWVFKEVTAEPGYPHSLVELGNCLPKDGIDTALRWEPVGKTYFFKGDQYWRYNEEKRTVDPGYPKPITVWKGIPEAPQGAFVSREGFYTYFYKGKDYWKFDNQKLTVEPGYPKSIVNDWMGCHQSDMEKNKDRQLPHDDVDIMVTINDVHSTVNAIAVVIPCILSLCILVLVYTIFQFKNKGVQQNVTYYKHPVQEW
;
A
#
# COMPACT_ATOMS: atom_id res chain seq x y z
N ASP A 1 -6.43 4.80 -7.61
CA ASP A 1 -7.47 5.14 -8.59
C ASP A 1 -7.77 6.63 -8.65
N ARG A 2 -8.46 7.06 -9.71
CA ARG A 2 -8.87 8.46 -9.95
C ARG A 2 -10.37 8.72 -9.72
N TRP A 3 -11.06 7.70 -9.21
CA TRP A 3 -12.49 7.65 -9.01
C TRP A 3 -12.80 7.46 -7.52
N PHE A 4 -13.96 7.93 -7.09
CA PHE A 4 -14.48 7.66 -5.75
C PHE A 4 -15.95 7.28 -5.82
N TRP A 5 -16.42 6.60 -4.77
CA TRP A 5 -17.83 6.26 -4.56
C TRP A 5 -18.30 6.93 -3.28
N ARG A 6 -19.58 7.31 -3.24
CA ARG A 6 -20.27 7.69 -2.02
C ARG A 6 -21.23 6.59 -1.62
N LEU A 7 -21.20 6.24 -0.34
CA LEU A 7 -22.08 5.23 0.23
C LEU A 7 -23.05 5.86 1.22
N ARG A 8 -24.26 5.31 1.29
CA ARG A 8 -25.24 5.60 2.35
C ARG A 8 -26.05 4.35 2.60
N ASN A 9 -26.25 3.98 3.87
CA ASN A 9 -27.01 2.80 4.28
C ASN A 9 -26.54 1.51 3.55
N ASN A 10 -25.21 1.29 3.51
CA ASN A 10 -24.55 0.15 2.85
C ASN A 10 -24.90 -0.02 1.37
N LYS A 11 -25.18 1.09 0.68
CA LYS A 11 -25.42 1.12 -0.78
C LYS A 11 -24.65 2.25 -1.42
N VAL A 12 -24.06 1.95 -2.57
CA VAL A 12 -23.50 2.97 -3.48
C VAL A 12 -24.62 3.91 -3.93
N GLN A 13 -24.38 5.21 -3.82
CA GLN A 13 -25.32 6.23 -4.25
C GLN A 13 -25.40 6.32 -5.77
N GLU A 14 -26.55 6.77 -6.29
CA GLU A 14 -26.73 7.06 -7.72
C GLU A 14 -25.78 8.17 -8.18
N GLY A 15 -25.28 8.06 -9.42
CA GLY A 15 -24.30 9.01 -9.99
C GLY A 15 -22.83 8.74 -9.64
N TYR A 16 -22.52 7.60 -9.01
CA TYR A 16 -21.16 7.15 -8.71
C TYR A 16 -20.79 5.88 -9.51
N PRO A 17 -19.49 5.66 -9.85
CA PRO A 17 -18.32 6.45 -9.46
C PRO A 17 -18.24 7.83 -10.12
N MET A 18 -17.56 8.76 -9.44
CA MET A 18 -17.25 10.09 -9.97
C MET A 18 -15.73 10.33 -9.95
N GLN A 19 -15.22 11.15 -10.87
CA GLN A 19 -13.79 11.48 -10.89
C GLN A 19 -13.45 12.44 -9.74
N ILE A 20 -12.35 12.15 -9.05
CA ILE A 20 -11.86 12.96 -7.93
C ILE A 20 -11.56 14.38 -8.39
N GLU A 21 -10.80 14.54 -9.48
CA GLU A 21 -10.40 15.85 -10.02
C GLU A 21 -11.59 16.69 -10.52
N GLN A 22 -12.69 16.05 -10.92
CA GLN A 22 -13.91 16.75 -11.36
C GLN A 22 -14.70 17.28 -10.18
N PHE A 23 -14.78 16.50 -9.08
CA PHE A 23 -15.54 16.88 -7.90
C PHE A 23 -14.74 17.83 -6.99
N TRP A 24 -13.48 17.49 -6.68
CA TRP A 24 -12.53 18.34 -5.97
C TRP A 24 -11.48 18.88 -6.95
N LYS A 25 -11.81 20.02 -7.58
CA LYS A 25 -10.91 20.63 -8.56
C LYS A 25 -9.55 20.96 -7.93
N GLY A 26 -8.48 20.44 -8.51
CA GLY A 26 -7.11 20.61 -8.04
C GLY A 26 -6.62 19.55 -7.05
N LEU A 27 -7.46 18.60 -6.64
CA LEU A 27 -7.05 17.45 -5.86
C LEU A 27 -6.50 16.34 -6.78
N PRO A 28 -5.26 15.86 -6.58
CA PRO A 28 -4.68 14.82 -7.41
C PRO A 28 -5.35 13.45 -7.19
N PRO A 29 -5.26 12.54 -8.17
CA PRO A 29 -5.77 11.18 -8.02
C PRO A 29 -4.85 10.37 -7.11
N ARG A 30 -5.33 9.22 -6.59
CA ARG A 30 -4.57 8.36 -5.66
C ARG A 30 -4.10 9.15 -4.43
N ILE A 31 -5.05 9.71 -3.68
CA ILE A 31 -4.77 10.25 -2.34
C ILE A 31 -4.39 9.12 -1.38
N ASP A 32 -3.64 9.45 -0.34
CA ASP A 32 -3.16 8.49 0.65
C ASP A 32 -4.11 8.43 1.86
N ALA A 33 -4.57 9.58 2.33
CA ALA A 33 -5.52 9.69 3.43
C ALA A 33 -6.44 10.90 3.28
N ALA A 34 -7.63 10.83 3.90
CA ALA A 34 -8.55 11.95 4.02
C ALA A 34 -9.25 11.92 5.38
N TYR A 35 -9.55 13.10 5.94
CA TYR A 35 -10.39 13.22 7.13
C TYR A 35 -11.11 14.58 7.17
N GLU A 36 -12.15 14.67 8.00
CA GLU A 36 -12.85 15.92 8.30
C GLU A 36 -12.33 16.53 9.62
N ARG A 37 -11.99 17.82 9.59
CA ARG A 37 -11.58 18.59 10.77
C ARG A 37 -12.80 19.12 11.53
N SER A 38 -12.58 19.57 12.77
CA SER A 38 -13.65 20.11 13.61
C SER A 38 -14.30 21.40 13.07
N ASP A 39 -13.66 22.09 12.14
CA ASP A 39 -14.20 23.25 11.43
C ASP A 39 -15.01 22.86 10.17
N GLY A 40 -15.25 21.56 9.95
CA GLY A 40 -16.00 21.03 8.80
C GLY A 40 -15.20 21.01 7.50
N LYS A 41 -13.90 21.35 7.53
CA LYS A 41 -13.04 21.29 6.34
C LYS A 41 -12.51 19.88 6.13
N PHE A 42 -12.43 19.47 4.88
CA PHE A 42 -11.82 18.21 4.48
C PHE A 42 -10.32 18.41 4.26
N VAL A 43 -9.52 17.52 4.82
CA VAL A 43 -8.07 17.49 4.58
C VAL A 43 -7.74 16.24 3.81
N PHE A 44 -6.96 16.40 2.75
CA PHE A 44 -6.47 15.31 1.92
C PHE A 44 -4.95 15.28 1.94
N PHE A 45 -4.39 14.08 1.95
CA PHE A 45 -2.96 13.83 1.96
C PHE A 45 -2.53 13.11 0.69
N LYS A 46 -1.38 13.51 0.13
CA LYS A 46 -0.71 12.79 -0.94
C LYS A 46 0.79 13.05 -0.90
N GLY A 47 1.58 12.01 -0.65
CA GLY A 47 3.02 12.10 -0.46
C GLY A 47 3.35 13.10 0.64
N ASP A 48 4.27 14.02 0.36
CA ASP A 48 4.73 15.05 1.28
C ASP A 48 3.81 16.30 1.35
N LYS A 49 2.62 16.25 0.74
CA LYS A 49 1.70 17.38 0.60
C LYS A 49 0.33 17.10 1.20
N TYR A 50 -0.34 18.17 1.60
CA TYR A 50 -1.72 18.14 2.01
C TYR A 50 -2.53 19.29 1.39
N TRP A 51 -3.83 19.07 1.26
CA TRP A 51 -4.82 20.02 0.76
C TRP A 51 -5.89 20.22 1.83
N VAL A 52 -6.42 21.43 1.95
CA VAL A 52 -7.62 21.69 2.74
C VAL A 52 -8.71 22.22 1.82
N PHE A 53 -9.88 21.62 1.93
CA PHE A 53 -11.07 21.96 1.15
C PHE A 53 -12.20 22.39 2.08
N LYS A 54 -12.90 23.45 1.70
CA LYS A 54 -14.22 23.77 2.22
C LYS A 54 -15.24 23.24 1.22
N GLU A 55 -15.97 22.19 1.62
CA GLU A 55 -16.87 21.43 0.74
C GLU A 55 -16.11 20.86 -0.48
N VAL A 56 -16.28 21.48 -1.65
CA VAL A 56 -15.65 21.09 -2.92
C VAL A 56 -14.57 22.07 -3.39
N THR A 57 -14.39 23.19 -2.68
CA THR A 57 -13.47 24.27 -3.07
C THR A 57 -12.18 24.18 -2.25
N ALA A 58 -11.03 24.15 -2.94
CA ALA A 58 -9.73 24.21 -2.29
C ALA A 58 -9.54 25.56 -1.61
N GLU A 59 -9.06 25.56 -0.37
CA GLU A 59 -8.70 26.79 0.32
C GLU A 59 -7.51 27.48 -0.40
N PRO A 60 -7.41 28.81 -0.38
CA PRO A 60 -6.31 29.53 -1.03
C PRO A 60 -4.94 29.10 -0.50
N GLY A 61 -3.98 28.95 -1.41
CA GLY A 61 -2.58 28.61 -1.09
C GLY A 61 -2.25 27.12 -1.05
N TYR A 62 -3.25 26.23 -1.08
CA TYR A 62 -3.02 24.79 -1.11
C TYR A 62 -2.62 24.27 -2.50
N PRO A 63 -1.79 23.20 -2.57
CA PRO A 63 -1.28 22.40 -1.46
C PRO A 63 -0.11 23.00 -0.68
N HIS A 64 -0.01 22.62 0.60
CA HIS A 64 1.14 22.89 1.47
C HIS A 64 1.93 21.61 1.77
N SER A 65 3.18 21.76 2.19
CA SER A 65 4.01 20.64 2.66
C SER A 65 3.52 20.12 4.01
N LEU A 66 3.64 18.82 4.26
CA LEU A 66 3.38 18.22 5.58
C LEU A 66 4.21 18.85 6.71
N VAL A 67 5.38 19.40 6.40
CA VAL A 67 6.21 20.12 7.39
C VAL A 67 5.50 21.37 7.90
N GLU A 68 4.74 22.06 7.05
CA GLU A 68 3.92 23.24 7.41
C GLU A 68 2.71 22.86 8.27
N LEU A 69 2.24 21.61 8.17
CA LEU A 69 1.21 21.07 9.05
C LEU A 69 1.78 20.78 10.44
N GLY A 70 3.00 20.25 10.53
CA GLY A 70 3.71 20.08 11.79
C GLY A 70 5.06 19.41 11.61
N ASN A 71 6.12 20.03 12.16
CA ASN A 71 7.52 19.58 12.01
C ASN A 71 7.81 18.16 12.51
N CYS A 72 6.98 17.62 13.40
CA CYS A 72 7.14 16.28 13.99
C CYS A 72 6.30 15.20 13.29
N LEU A 73 5.57 15.54 12.22
CA LEU A 73 4.83 14.57 11.41
C LEU A 73 5.77 13.81 10.46
N PRO A 74 5.39 12.61 10.00
CA PRO A 74 6.13 11.88 8.97
C PRO A 74 6.23 12.71 7.69
N LYS A 75 7.42 12.73 7.08
CA LYS A 75 7.74 13.60 5.94
C LYS A 75 7.36 12.99 4.59
N ASP A 76 7.20 11.67 4.56
CA ASP A 76 6.96 10.85 3.36
C ASP A 76 5.47 10.55 3.12
N GLY A 77 4.59 10.93 4.04
CA GLY A 77 3.14 10.85 3.88
C GLY A 77 2.40 10.34 5.11
N ILE A 78 1.08 10.22 4.95
CA ILE A 78 0.15 9.78 5.99
C ILE A 78 -0.68 8.63 5.40
N ASP A 79 -0.64 7.45 6.03
CA ASP A 79 -1.38 6.28 5.55
C ASP A 79 -2.86 6.35 5.99
N THR A 80 -3.13 6.91 7.17
CA THR A 80 -4.47 7.11 7.70
C THR A 80 -4.54 8.36 8.56
N ALA A 81 -5.63 9.11 8.43
CA ALA A 81 -5.97 10.23 9.29
C ALA A 81 -7.33 9.98 9.96
N LEU A 82 -7.41 10.14 11.28
CA LEU A 82 -8.59 9.88 12.10
C LEU A 82 -8.85 11.07 13.02
N ARG A 83 -9.98 11.76 12.84
CA ARG A 83 -10.47 12.68 13.87
C ARG A 83 -11.17 11.88 14.96
N TRP A 84 -10.59 11.83 16.15
CA TRP A 84 -11.21 11.12 17.27
C TRP A 84 -12.00 12.10 18.12
N GLU A 85 -13.26 12.29 17.74
CA GLU A 85 -14.19 13.26 18.32
C GLU A 85 -14.25 13.25 19.85
N PRO A 86 -14.33 12.08 20.54
CA PRO A 86 -14.45 12.06 22.00
C PRO A 86 -13.30 12.78 22.74
N VAL A 87 -12.12 12.85 22.12
CA VAL A 87 -10.91 13.47 22.71
C VAL A 87 -10.56 14.79 22.01
N GLY A 88 -11.23 15.13 20.91
CA GLY A 88 -10.96 16.35 20.15
C GLY A 88 -9.54 16.42 19.58
N LYS A 89 -8.90 15.27 19.33
CA LYS A 89 -7.57 15.17 18.71
C LYS A 89 -7.63 14.46 17.36
N THR A 90 -6.66 14.75 16.52
CA THR A 90 -6.49 14.08 15.22
C THR A 90 -5.35 13.08 15.36
N TYR A 91 -5.53 11.87 14.84
CA TYR A 91 -4.54 10.81 14.90
C TYR A 91 -4.08 10.49 13.49
N PHE A 92 -2.78 10.54 13.28
CA PHE A 92 -2.16 10.18 12.00
C PHE A 92 -1.42 8.87 12.17
N PHE A 93 -1.54 7.97 11.20
CA PHE A 93 -0.87 6.67 11.20
C PHE A 93 0.08 6.59 10.01
N LYS A 94 1.25 6.00 10.24
CA LYS A 94 2.25 5.73 9.21
C LYS A 94 3.02 4.47 9.61
N GLY A 95 2.97 3.43 8.79
CA GLY A 95 3.62 2.16 9.10
C GLY A 95 3.13 1.56 10.43
N ASP A 96 4.06 1.27 11.33
CA ASP A 96 3.83 0.71 12.66
C ASP A 96 3.65 1.78 13.75
N GLN A 97 3.53 3.06 13.37
CA GLN A 97 3.48 4.19 14.29
C GLN A 97 2.25 5.06 14.11
N TYR A 98 1.92 5.82 15.15
CA TYR A 98 0.89 6.83 15.11
C TYR A 98 1.26 8.09 15.93
N TRP A 99 0.74 9.24 15.48
CA TRP A 99 0.92 10.57 16.07
C TRP A 99 -0.41 11.10 16.55
N ARG A 100 -0.44 11.70 17.73
CA ARG A 100 -1.59 12.47 18.21
C ARG A 100 -1.34 13.96 17.98
N TYR A 101 -2.16 14.55 17.13
CA TYR A 101 -2.07 15.91 16.67
C TYR A 101 -3.12 16.81 17.35
N ASN A 102 -2.66 17.96 17.80
CA ASN A 102 -3.45 19.00 18.40
C ASN A 102 -3.77 20.08 17.35
N GLU A 103 -5.01 20.07 16.87
CA GLU A 103 -5.48 21.00 15.84
C GLU A 103 -5.40 22.48 16.26
N GLU A 104 -5.63 22.78 17.54
CA GLU A 104 -5.62 24.16 18.07
C GLU A 104 -4.20 24.71 18.13
N LYS A 105 -3.27 23.92 18.66
CA LYS A 105 -1.86 24.31 18.76
C LYS A 105 -1.10 24.14 17.44
N ARG A 106 -1.67 23.39 16.49
CA ARG A 106 -1.04 22.96 15.25
C ARG A 106 0.29 22.22 15.48
N THR A 107 0.30 21.32 16.46
CA THR A 107 1.50 20.55 16.82
C THR A 107 1.14 19.12 17.21
N VAL A 108 2.12 18.22 17.09
CA VAL A 108 2.06 16.89 17.68
C VAL A 108 2.21 17.01 19.21
N ASP A 109 1.43 16.22 19.96
CA ASP A 109 1.56 16.18 21.42
C ASP A 109 2.90 15.54 21.85
N PRO A 110 3.49 15.95 22.99
CA PRO A 110 4.71 15.34 23.51
C PRO A 110 4.56 13.83 23.77
N GLY A 111 5.62 13.07 23.50
CA GLY A 111 5.64 11.61 23.69
C GLY A 111 5.05 10.80 22.53
N TYR A 112 4.88 11.43 21.37
CA TYR A 112 4.55 10.79 20.10
C TYR A 112 5.72 10.91 19.10
N PRO A 113 5.86 9.98 18.14
CA PRO A 113 4.95 8.86 17.84
C PRO A 113 4.93 7.77 18.90
N LYS A 114 3.85 6.98 18.88
CA LYS A 114 3.69 5.75 19.66
C LYS A 114 3.49 4.56 18.72
N PRO A 115 3.82 3.34 19.15
CA PRO A 115 3.57 2.15 18.32
C PRO A 115 2.07 1.93 18.15
N ILE A 116 1.65 1.50 16.95
CA ILE A 116 0.25 1.22 16.62
C ILE A 116 -0.33 0.08 17.48
N THR A 117 0.50 -0.76 18.08
CA THR A 117 0.10 -1.84 19.01
C THR A 117 -0.69 -1.36 20.23
N VAL A 118 -0.65 -0.06 20.54
CA VAL A 118 -1.57 0.57 21.52
C VAL A 118 -3.03 0.43 21.08
N TRP A 119 -3.30 0.46 19.78
CA TRP A 119 -4.58 0.17 19.15
C TRP A 119 -4.71 -1.35 18.97
N LYS A 120 -4.99 -2.05 20.08
CA LYS A 120 -4.98 -3.52 20.15
C LYS A 120 -5.84 -4.16 19.05
N GLY A 121 -5.21 -4.99 18.23
CA GLY A 121 -5.86 -5.74 17.14
C GLY A 121 -5.92 -5.01 15.79
N ILE A 122 -5.50 -3.74 15.72
CA ILE A 122 -5.41 -3.00 14.44
C ILE A 122 -4.12 -3.41 13.71
N PRO A 123 -4.19 -3.70 12.39
CA PRO A 123 -2.99 -4.00 11.61
C PRO A 123 -2.14 -2.75 11.40
N GLU A 124 -0.83 -2.94 11.22
CA GLU A 124 0.08 -1.87 10.79
C GLU A 124 -0.35 -1.28 9.44
N ALA A 125 -0.04 -0.01 9.20
CA ALA A 125 -0.36 0.73 7.98
C ALA A 125 -1.83 0.53 7.53
N PRO A 126 -2.83 0.90 8.36
CA PRO A 126 -4.21 0.97 7.90
C PRO A 126 -4.30 2.00 6.76
N GLN A 127 -5.25 1.82 5.85
CA GLN A 127 -5.46 2.70 4.69
C GLN A 127 -6.56 3.75 4.93
N GLY A 128 -7.36 3.57 5.98
CA GLY A 128 -8.17 4.65 6.50
C GLY A 128 -8.89 4.25 7.77
N ALA A 129 -9.45 5.25 8.44
CA ALA A 129 -10.24 5.06 9.63
C ALA A 129 -11.29 6.16 9.80
N PHE A 130 -12.41 5.82 10.42
CA PHE A 130 -13.46 6.78 10.78
C PHE A 130 -14.24 6.32 12.01
N VAL A 131 -14.77 7.28 12.75
CA VAL A 131 -15.57 7.01 13.96
C VAL A 131 -17.02 6.76 13.59
N SER A 132 -17.70 5.86 14.30
CA SER A 132 -19.15 5.68 14.17
C SER A 132 -19.88 6.95 14.60
N ARG A 133 -21.11 7.14 14.09
CA ARG A 133 -21.91 8.34 14.39
C ARG A 133 -22.13 8.56 15.90
N GLU A 134 -22.24 7.48 16.65
CA GLU A 134 -22.45 7.49 18.10
C GLU A 134 -21.14 7.67 18.88
N GLY A 135 -19.97 7.58 18.23
CA GLY A 135 -18.67 7.69 18.89
C GLY A 135 -18.18 6.42 19.58
N PHE A 136 -18.98 5.34 19.62
CA PHE A 136 -18.65 4.12 20.37
C PHE A 136 -17.60 3.24 19.68
N TYR A 137 -17.56 3.27 18.35
CA TYR A 137 -16.65 2.43 17.59
C TYR A 137 -15.81 3.26 16.62
N THR A 138 -14.60 2.80 16.36
CA THR A 138 -13.77 3.29 15.25
C THR A 138 -13.59 2.16 14.25
N TYR A 139 -13.85 2.43 12.98
CA TYR A 139 -13.62 1.46 11.91
C TYR A 139 -12.30 1.77 11.25
N PHE A 140 -11.39 0.80 11.22
CA PHE A 140 -10.16 0.85 10.44
C PHE A 140 -10.31 -0.06 9.23
N TYR A 141 -9.72 0.29 8.09
CA TYR A 141 -9.71 -0.60 6.94
C TYR A 141 -8.33 -0.74 6.32
N LYS A 142 -8.08 -1.90 5.73
CA LYS A 142 -6.87 -2.24 4.98
C LYS A 142 -7.21 -3.31 3.96
N GLY A 143 -6.92 -3.06 2.69
CA GLY A 143 -7.30 -3.92 1.59
C GLY A 143 -8.83 -4.02 1.47
N LYS A 144 -9.35 -5.24 1.45
CA LYS A 144 -10.79 -5.53 1.35
C LYS A 144 -11.44 -5.75 2.72
N ASP A 145 -10.68 -5.57 3.78
CA ASP A 145 -11.04 -5.93 5.13
C ASP A 145 -11.13 -4.70 6.03
N TYR A 146 -12.02 -4.77 7.02
CA TYR A 146 -12.16 -3.74 8.04
C TYR A 146 -12.22 -4.33 9.44
N TRP A 147 -11.78 -3.54 10.42
CA TRP A 147 -11.74 -3.86 11.84
C TRP A 147 -12.64 -2.88 12.59
N LYS A 148 -13.53 -3.40 13.43
CA LYS A 148 -14.33 -2.59 14.34
C LYS A 148 -13.62 -2.53 15.69
N PHE A 149 -13.11 -1.35 16.02
CA PHE A 149 -12.43 -1.05 17.27
C PHE A 149 -13.42 -0.48 18.29
N ASP A 150 -13.47 -1.07 19.49
CA ASP A 150 -14.25 -0.56 20.61
C ASP A 150 -13.49 0.55 21.33
N ASN A 151 -14.05 1.78 21.31
CA ASN A 151 -13.39 2.96 21.86
C ASN A 151 -13.34 2.96 23.39
N GLN A 152 -14.17 2.15 24.07
CA GLN A 152 -14.17 2.02 25.54
C GLN A 152 -13.21 0.92 25.99
N LYS A 153 -13.25 -0.24 25.33
CA LYS A 153 -12.36 -1.38 25.66
C LYS A 153 -10.95 -1.22 25.09
N LEU A 154 -10.77 -0.29 24.15
CA LEU A 154 -9.51 -0.04 23.42
C LEU A 154 -8.95 -1.30 22.77
N THR A 155 -9.83 -2.06 22.11
CA THR A 155 -9.47 -3.28 21.38
C THR A 155 -10.45 -3.53 20.24
N VAL A 156 -9.99 -4.25 19.22
CA VAL A 156 -10.87 -4.78 18.18
C VAL A 156 -11.89 -5.75 18.77
N GLU A 157 -13.13 -5.65 18.30
CA GLU A 157 -14.22 -6.55 18.68
C GLU A 157 -14.00 -7.97 18.15
N PRO A 158 -14.43 -9.02 18.87
CA PRO A 158 -14.35 -10.40 18.37
C PRO A 158 -15.09 -10.59 17.05
N GLY A 159 -14.55 -11.45 16.17
CA GLY A 159 -15.14 -11.75 14.86
C GLY A 159 -14.78 -10.75 13.75
N TYR A 160 -13.77 -9.90 13.98
CA TYR A 160 -13.14 -9.06 12.96
C TYR A 160 -11.72 -9.59 12.63
N PRO A 161 -11.20 -9.33 11.41
CA PRO A 161 -11.76 -8.47 10.36
C PRO A 161 -12.99 -9.04 9.63
N LYS A 162 -13.72 -8.16 8.96
CA LYS A 162 -14.83 -8.49 8.04
C LYS A 162 -14.63 -7.86 6.67
N SER A 163 -15.36 -8.35 5.68
CA SER A 163 -15.26 -7.90 4.28
C SER A 163 -16.03 -6.61 4.04
N ILE A 164 -15.33 -5.57 3.58
CA ILE A 164 -15.90 -4.29 3.13
C ILE A 164 -16.87 -4.52 1.97
N VAL A 165 -16.53 -5.42 1.05
CA VAL A 165 -17.31 -5.68 -0.17
C VAL A 165 -18.68 -6.25 0.19
N ASN A 166 -18.73 -7.12 1.19
CA ASN A 166 -19.97 -7.75 1.64
C ASN A 166 -20.80 -6.80 2.52
N ASP A 167 -20.14 -6.15 3.49
CA ASP A 167 -20.85 -5.45 4.57
C ASP A 167 -21.12 -3.97 4.24
N TRP A 168 -20.25 -3.29 3.47
CA TRP A 168 -20.35 -1.86 3.16
C TRP A 168 -20.82 -1.61 1.73
N MET A 169 -20.24 -2.31 0.75
CA MET A 169 -20.56 -2.09 -0.67
C MET A 169 -21.89 -2.74 -1.09
N GLY A 170 -22.42 -3.65 -0.27
CA GLY A 170 -23.70 -4.33 -0.51
C GLY A 170 -23.62 -5.40 -1.60
N CYS A 171 -22.43 -5.93 -1.88
CA CYS A 171 -22.25 -7.01 -2.84
C CYS A 171 -22.37 -8.35 -2.12
N HIS A 172 -23.50 -9.04 -2.26
CA HIS A 172 -23.65 -10.40 -1.74
C HIS A 172 -23.22 -11.42 -2.80
N GLN A 173 -22.60 -12.53 -2.39
CA GLN A 173 -22.12 -13.58 -3.31
C GLN A 173 -23.23 -14.12 -4.25
N SER A 174 -24.49 -14.09 -3.82
CA SER A 174 -25.65 -14.46 -4.66
C SER A 174 -25.83 -13.59 -5.91
N ASP A 175 -25.34 -12.35 -5.89
CA ASP A 175 -25.45 -11.44 -7.04
C ASP A 175 -24.39 -11.72 -8.11
N MET A 176 -23.27 -12.36 -7.72
CA MET A 176 -22.21 -12.79 -8.65
C MET A 176 -22.60 -14.08 -9.40
N GLU A 177 -23.37 -14.98 -8.76
CA GLU A 177 -23.86 -16.21 -9.40
C GLU A 177 -24.94 -15.92 -10.46
N LYS A 178 -25.88 -15.01 -10.18
CA LYS A 178 -26.92 -14.60 -11.16
C LYS A 178 -26.37 -13.93 -12.42
N ASN A 179 -25.16 -13.35 -12.35
CA ASN A 179 -24.55 -12.68 -13.49
C ASN A 179 -23.79 -13.64 -14.42
N LYS A 180 -23.54 -14.90 -14.00
CA LYS A 180 -22.97 -15.93 -14.88
C LYS A 180 -23.99 -16.54 -15.84
N ASP A 181 -25.28 -16.51 -15.48
CA ASP A 181 -26.37 -17.04 -16.32
C ASP A 181 -26.92 -16.01 -17.33
N ARG A 182 -26.42 -14.77 -17.32
CA ARG A 182 -26.70 -13.79 -18.38
C ARG A 182 -25.73 -14.01 -19.52
N GLN A 183 -26.06 -14.95 -20.39
CA GLN A 183 -25.46 -15.06 -21.72
C GLN A 183 -25.69 -13.74 -22.46
N LEU A 184 -24.67 -12.89 -22.53
CA LEU A 184 -24.68 -11.68 -23.35
C LEU A 184 -24.57 -12.05 -24.83
N PRO A 185 -25.27 -11.35 -25.75
CA PRO A 185 -25.10 -11.57 -27.17
C PRO A 185 -23.68 -11.19 -27.58
N HIS A 186 -23.13 -12.02 -28.45
CA HIS A 186 -21.85 -11.86 -29.12
C HIS A 186 -21.87 -10.54 -29.91
N ASP A 187 -21.18 -9.50 -29.42
CA ASP A 187 -20.51 -8.43 -30.18
C ASP A 187 -20.11 -7.30 -29.23
N ASP A 188 -19.04 -7.53 -28.49
CA ASP A 188 -18.04 -6.51 -28.19
C ASP A 188 -16.75 -7.24 -27.82
N VAL A 189 -15.65 -6.87 -28.46
CA VAL A 189 -14.33 -7.45 -28.20
C VAL A 189 -13.92 -7.08 -26.78
N ASP A 190 -14.13 -8.00 -25.84
CA ASP A 190 -13.53 -7.93 -24.52
C ASP A 190 -12.01 -7.96 -24.68
N ILE A 191 -11.36 -6.80 -24.49
CA ILE A 191 -9.95 -6.78 -24.12
C ILE A 191 -9.90 -7.35 -22.71
N MET A 192 -9.79 -8.68 -22.63
CA MET A 192 -9.43 -9.37 -21.41
C MET A 192 -8.00 -8.94 -21.08
N VAL A 193 -7.86 -7.90 -20.23
CA VAL A 193 -6.59 -7.62 -19.57
C VAL A 193 -6.39 -8.79 -18.62
N THR A 194 -5.70 -9.81 -19.13
CA THR A 194 -5.09 -10.85 -18.31
C THR A 194 -4.11 -10.13 -17.41
N ILE A 195 -4.51 -9.92 -16.16
CA ILE A 195 -3.57 -9.57 -15.11
C ILE A 195 -2.72 -10.82 -14.96
N ASN A 196 -1.63 -10.89 -15.72
CA ASN A 196 -0.62 -11.90 -15.56
C ASN A 196 -0.22 -11.87 -14.10
N ASP A 197 -0.41 -13.01 -13.44
CA ASP A 197 -0.16 -13.24 -12.04
C ASP A 197 1.29 -12.86 -11.71
N VAL A 198 1.48 -11.62 -11.27
CA VAL A 198 2.80 -11.06 -10.93
C VAL A 198 3.43 -11.92 -9.83
N HIS A 199 2.63 -12.56 -8.98
CA HIS A 199 3.10 -13.42 -7.91
C HIS A 199 3.78 -14.71 -8.41
N SER A 200 3.28 -15.31 -9.49
CA SER A 200 3.95 -16.45 -10.14
C SER A 200 5.27 -16.04 -10.81
N THR A 201 5.32 -14.86 -11.43
CA THR A 201 6.56 -14.39 -12.09
C THR A 201 7.67 -14.04 -11.10
N VAL A 202 7.37 -13.44 -9.94
CA VAL A 202 8.40 -13.15 -8.93
C VAL A 202 8.97 -14.45 -8.35
N ASN A 203 8.12 -15.45 -8.09
CA ASN A 203 8.58 -16.77 -7.63
C ASN A 203 9.39 -17.51 -8.71
N ALA A 204 8.98 -17.42 -9.99
CA ALA A 204 9.76 -17.98 -11.09
C ALA A 204 11.11 -17.28 -11.25
N ILE A 205 11.16 -15.95 -11.16
CA ILE A 205 12.40 -15.16 -11.23
C ILE A 205 13.33 -15.49 -10.05
N ALA A 206 12.77 -15.66 -8.84
CA ALA A 206 13.52 -16.03 -7.64
C ALA A 206 14.17 -17.43 -7.73
N VAL A 207 13.66 -18.33 -8.57
CA VAL A 207 14.25 -19.66 -8.79
C VAL A 207 15.16 -19.69 -10.02
N VAL A 208 14.76 -19.04 -11.11
CA VAL A 208 15.47 -19.09 -12.40
C VAL A 208 16.81 -18.35 -12.32
N ILE A 209 16.87 -17.18 -11.68
CA ILE A 209 18.12 -16.40 -11.59
C ILE A 209 19.20 -17.17 -10.80
N PRO A 210 18.94 -17.72 -9.59
CA PRO A 210 19.92 -18.53 -8.88
C PRO A 210 20.33 -19.80 -9.65
N CYS A 211 19.40 -20.47 -10.34
CA CYS A 211 19.72 -21.65 -11.14
C CYS A 211 20.67 -21.32 -12.31
N ILE A 212 20.44 -20.20 -13.01
CA ILE A 212 21.32 -19.76 -14.10
C ILE A 212 22.71 -19.41 -13.55
N LEU A 213 22.78 -18.66 -12.44
CA LEU A 213 24.07 -18.31 -11.82
C LEU A 213 24.84 -19.55 -11.37
N SER A 214 24.17 -20.54 -10.79
CA SER A 214 24.77 -21.82 -10.41
C SER A 214 25.34 -22.58 -11.60
N LEU A 215 24.60 -22.65 -12.72
CA LEU A 215 25.07 -23.27 -13.96
C LEU A 215 26.29 -22.54 -14.53
N CYS A 216 26.31 -21.20 -14.53
CA CYS A 216 27.46 -20.42 -14.97
C CYS A 216 28.70 -20.72 -14.13
N ILE A 217 28.55 -20.82 -12.80
CA ILE A 217 29.67 -21.16 -11.89
C ILE A 217 30.19 -22.57 -12.19
N LEU A 218 29.31 -23.56 -12.40
CA LEU A 218 29.72 -24.92 -12.75
C LEU A 218 30.49 -24.98 -14.08
N VAL A 219 30.07 -24.21 -15.09
CA VAL A 219 30.78 -24.11 -16.37
C VAL A 219 32.16 -23.45 -16.18
N LEU A 220 32.26 -22.41 -15.36
CA LEU A 220 33.55 -21.78 -15.04
C LEU A 220 34.48 -22.75 -14.30
N VAL A 221 33.98 -23.48 -13.31
CA VAL A 221 34.76 -24.51 -12.61
C VAL A 221 35.18 -25.62 -13.57
N TYR A 222 34.30 -26.06 -14.46
CA TYR A 222 34.61 -27.07 -15.47
C TYR A 222 35.67 -26.60 -16.46
N THR A 223 35.59 -25.35 -16.95
CA THR A 223 36.61 -24.78 -17.85
C THR A 223 37.95 -24.63 -17.15
N ILE A 224 37.98 -24.18 -15.88
CA ILE A 224 39.20 -24.13 -15.06
C ILE A 224 39.79 -25.53 -14.87
N PHE A 225 38.96 -26.53 -14.59
CA PHE A 225 39.40 -27.92 -14.44
C PHE A 225 39.99 -28.46 -15.75
N GLN A 226 39.34 -28.21 -16.88
CA GLN A 226 39.85 -28.59 -18.21
C GLN A 226 41.16 -27.88 -18.55
N PHE A 227 41.30 -26.59 -18.20
CA PHE A 227 42.55 -25.85 -18.34
C PHE A 227 43.65 -26.44 -17.46
N LYS A 228 43.33 -26.81 -16.23
CA LYS A 228 44.28 -27.46 -15.31
C LYS A 228 44.68 -28.86 -15.81
N ASN A 229 43.77 -29.59 -16.45
CA ASN A 229 44.05 -30.90 -17.06
C ASN A 229 44.87 -30.80 -18.35
N LYS A 230 44.74 -29.70 -19.12
CA LYS A 230 45.57 -29.44 -20.31
C LYS A 230 46.96 -28.88 -19.98
N GLY A 231 47.22 -28.47 -18.73
CA GLY A 231 48.50 -27.93 -18.28
C GLY A 231 49.59 -28.98 -17.97
N VAL A 232 49.35 -30.27 -18.21
CA VAL A 232 50.32 -31.35 -17.93
C VAL A 232 50.74 -32.05 -19.23
N GLN A 233 51.51 -31.32 -20.05
CA GLN A 233 52.45 -31.90 -21.02
C GLN A 233 53.79 -31.20 -20.77
N GLN A 234 54.64 -31.83 -19.97
CA GLN A 234 56.02 -31.40 -19.75
C GLN A 234 56.81 -31.59 -21.06
N ASN A 235 57.30 -30.50 -21.66
CA ASN A 235 58.30 -30.56 -22.72
C ASN A 235 59.65 -30.96 -22.10
N VAL A 236 60.01 -32.24 -22.23
CA VAL A 236 61.36 -32.75 -21.92
C VAL A 236 62.31 -32.32 -23.04
N THR A 237 63.16 -31.33 -22.76
CA THR A 237 64.20 -30.88 -23.70
C THR A 237 65.41 -31.82 -23.59
N TYR A 238 65.63 -32.66 -24.60
CA TYR A 238 66.84 -33.48 -24.71
C TYR A 238 67.99 -32.66 -25.31
N TYR A 239 69.06 -32.45 -24.55
CA TYR A 239 70.36 -32.00 -25.09
C TYR A 239 71.19 -33.21 -25.55
N LYS A 240 71.47 -33.31 -26.85
CA LYS A 240 72.44 -34.25 -27.42
C LYS A 240 73.80 -33.56 -27.56
N HIS A 241 74.81 -34.08 -26.85
CA HIS A 241 76.23 -33.82 -27.14
C HIS A 241 76.66 -34.60 -28.39
N PRO A 242 77.36 -34.00 -29.36
CA PRO A 242 78.13 -34.74 -30.36
C PRO A 242 79.55 -34.97 -29.85
N VAL A 243 79.96 -36.24 -29.79
CA VAL A 243 81.33 -36.71 -29.54
C VAL A 243 82.10 -36.67 -30.87
N GLN A 244 83.37 -36.26 -30.79
CA GLN A 244 84.37 -36.22 -31.86
C GLN A 244 84.58 -37.55 -32.58
N GLU A 245 84.85 -37.49 -33.89
CA GLU A 245 85.66 -38.50 -34.58
C GLU A 245 86.69 -37.83 -35.51
N TRP A 246 87.96 -38.12 -35.17
CA TRP A 246 89.17 -38.35 -35.97
C TRP A 246 89.78 -37.21 -36.81
#